data_AF-A0A8S3GZX6-F1
#
_entry.id   AF-A0A8S3GZX6-F1
#
_cell.length_a   1.000
_cell.length_b   1.000
_cell.length_c   1.000
_cell.angle_alpha   90.00
_cell.angle_beta   90.00
_cell.angle_gamma   90.00
#
_symmetry.space_group_name_H-M   'P 1'
#
loop_
_entity.id
_entity.type
_entity.pdbx_description
1 polymer ?
#
loop_
_entity_poly.entity_id
_entity_poly.type
_entity_poly.pdbx_seq_one_letter_code
_entity_poly.pdbx_strand_id
1 'polypeptide(L)'
;MVAVLARKLELTRAEKHVHNFMMDTQLTKRLKNAAANVLRETWLIYKYTKLVKYVNTSKVRTHQRKFLQAIHSLRKVKLDQRKLTDNVNAVSDIARLQSSVYDIVAQMLSNQSTLETKFHDLDTRVMALQV
;
A
#
# COMPACT_ATOMS: atom_id res chain seq x y z
N MET A 1 23.30 11.31 18.80
CA MET A 1 23.11 12.14 17.58
C MET A 1 22.32 11.41 16.49
N VAL A 2 22.66 10.17 16.14
CA VAL A 2 21.97 9.36 15.10
C VAL A 2 20.45 9.26 15.31
N ALA A 3 19.98 9.05 16.55
CA ALA A 3 18.55 8.91 16.85
C ALA A 3 17.70 10.18 16.64
N VAL A 4 18.32 11.37 16.70
CA VAL A 4 17.64 12.65 16.47
C VAL A 4 17.56 12.95 14.97
N LEU A 5 18.63 12.64 14.22
CA LEU A 5 18.62 12.71 12.77
C LEU A 5 17.61 11.72 12.16
N ALA A 6 17.56 10.48 12.66
CA ALA A 6 16.61 9.47 12.18
C ALA A 6 15.15 9.96 12.31
N ARG A 7 14.79 10.53 13.47
CA ARG A 7 13.46 11.11 13.71
C ARG A 7 13.11 12.29 12.80
N LYS A 8 14.08 13.11 12.41
CA LYS A 8 13.88 14.23 11.47
C LYS A 8 13.74 13.78 10.02
N LEU A 9 14.18 12.56 9.69
CA LEU A 9 14.10 11.97 8.35
C LEU A 9 12.85 11.08 8.17
N GLU A 10 12.19 10.72 9.28
CA GLU A 10 10.93 9.99 9.23
C GLU A 10 9.80 10.88 8.74
N LEU A 11 9.18 10.47 7.63
CA LEU A 11 8.00 11.14 7.10
C LEU A 11 6.83 10.99 8.09
N THR A 12 6.16 12.11 8.35
CA THR A 12 4.89 12.16 9.06
C THR A 12 3.80 11.42 8.28
N ARG A 13 2.67 11.13 8.95
CA ARG A 13 1.52 10.46 8.31
C ARG A 13 0.99 11.24 7.10
N ALA A 14 0.90 12.56 7.21
CA ALA A 14 0.45 13.42 6.11
C ALA A 14 1.43 13.40 4.93
N GLU A 15 2.74 13.51 5.19
CA GLU A 15 3.76 13.43 4.15
C GLU A 15 3.78 12.06 3.47
N LYS A 16 3.63 10.96 4.23
CA LYS A 16 3.50 9.60 3.67
C LYS A 16 2.28 9.49 2.75
N HIS A 17 1.15 10.08 3.11
CA HIS A 17 -0.05 10.08 2.28
C HIS A 17 0.18 10.81 0.95
N VAL A 18 0.75 12.02 1.00
CA VAL A 18 1.11 12.79 -0.19
C VAL A 18 2.11 12.01 -1.05
N HIS A 19 3.14 11.44 -0.43
CA HIS A 19 4.15 10.63 -1.13
C HIS A 19 3.53 9.43 -1.84
N ASN A 20 2.66 8.67 -1.17
CA ASN A 20 1.98 7.52 -1.77
C ASN A 20 1.08 7.94 -2.94
N PHE A 21 0.35 9.04 -2.81
CA PHE A 21 -0.46 9.59 -3.90
C PHE A 21 0.39 10.00 -5.12
N MET A 22 1.51 10.67 -4.88
CA MET A 22 2.46 11.05 -5.95
C MET A 22 3.03 9.80 -6.64
N MET A 23 3.41 8.78 -5.87
CA MET A 23 3.92 7.52 -6.43
C MET A 23 2.87 6.79 -7.26
N ASP A 24 1.63 6.68 -6.78
CA ASP A 24 0.55 6.01 -7.52
C ASP A 24 0.24 6.74 -8.84
N THR A 25 0.20 8.07 -8.81
CA THR A 25 0.00 8.88 -10.02
C THR A 25 1.12 8.63 -11.05
N GLN A 26 2.37 8.58 -10.59
CA GLN A 26 3.51 8.31 -11.47
C GLN A 26 3.48 6.88 -12.04
N LEU A 27 3.18 5.88 -11.21
CA LEU A 27 3.07 4.48 -11.64
C LEU A 27 1.94 4.31 -12.65
N THR A 28 0.77 4.91 -12.41
CA THR A 28 -0.37 4.90 -13.35
C THR A 28 0.02 5.49 -14.70
N LYS A 29 0.74 6.62 -14.74
CA LYS A 29 1.24 7.21 -15.99
C LYS A 29 2.21 6.27 -16.71
N ARG A 30 3.17 5.68 -15.98
CA ARG A 30 4.13 4.71 -16.55
C ARG A 30 3.44 3.46 -17.08
N LEU A 31 2.41 2.97 -16.41
CA LEU A 31 1.62 1.80 -16.81
C LEU A 31 0.96 2.06 -18.18
N LYS A 32 0.25 3.19 -18.30
CA LYS A 32 -0.41 3.60 -19.55
C LYS A 32 0.60 3.74 -20.71
N ASN A 33 1.74 4.37 -20.45
CA ASN A 33 2.81 4.52 -21.46
C ASN A 33 3.39 3.17 -21.89
N ALA A 34 3.69 2.28 -20.94
CA ALA A 34 4.21 0.96 -21.26
C ALA A 34 3.19 0.13 -22.07
N ALA A 35 1.91 0.17 -21.69
CA ALA A 35 0.83 -0.51 -22.42
C ALA A 35 0.67 0.04 -23.85
N ALA A 36 0.71 1.36 -24.02
CA ALA A 36 0.67 1.99 -25.34
C ALA A 36 1.85 1.55 -26.22
N ASN A 37 3.06 1.47 -25.65
CA ASN A 37 4.23 0.98 -26.35
C ASN A 37 4.11 -0.51 -26.73
N VAL A 38 3.54 -1.36 -25.86
CA VAL A 38 3.27 -2.77 -26.20
C VAL A 38 2.35 -2.86 -27.42
N LEU A 39 1.26 -2.10 -27.45
CA LEU A 39 0.34 -2.09 -28.60
C LEU A 39 1.02 -1.55 -29.86
N ARG A 40 1.74 -0.43 -29.74
CA ARG A 40 2.47 0.20 -30.84
C ARG A 40 3.46 -0.76 -31.47
N GLU A 41 4.31 -1.40 -30.66
CA GLU A 41 5.36 -2.28 -31.17
C GLU A 41 4.77 -3.60 -31.68
N THR A 42 3.70 -4.14 -31.07
CA THR A 42 2.93 -5.27 -31.63
C THR A 42 2.46 -4.97 -33.05
N TRP A 43 1.81 -3.81 -33.24
CA TRP A 43 1.33 -3.39 -34.55
C TRP A 43 2.48 -3.23 -35.56
N LEU A 44 3.58 -2.60 -35.16
CA LEU A 44 4.73 -2.40 -36.06
C LEU A 44 5.40 -3.72 -36.44
N ILE A 45 5.50 -4.68 -35.51
CA ILE A 45 5.97 -6.03 -35.82
C ILE A 45 5.03 -6.69 -36.84
N TYR A 46 3.72 -6.66 -36.61
CA TYR A 46 2.75 -7.21 -37.55
C TYR A 46 2.86 -6.54 -38.93
N LYS A 47 2.89 -5.21 -38.98
CA LYS A 47 3.05 -4.43 -40.20
C LYS A 47 4.28 -4.87 -41.00
N TYR A 48 5.45 -4.96 -40.37
CA TYR A 48 6.71 -5.27 -41.07
C TYR A 48 6.97 -6.76 -41.28
N THR A 49 6.11 -7.65 -40.77
CA THR A 49 6.23 -9.10 -40.99
C THR A 49 5.10 -9.69 -41.84
N LYS A 50 3.91 -9.06 -41.85
CA LYS A 50 2.70 -9.59 -42.51
C LYS A 50 2.10 -8.68 -43.57
N LEU A 51 2.37 -7.37 -43.54
CA LEU A 51 1.77 -6.39 -44.48
C LEU A 51 2.79 -5.82 -45.48
N VAL A 52 3.84 -6.58 -45.80
CA VAL A 52 4.89 -6.16 -46.74
C VAL A 52 5.22 -7.29 -47.71
N LYS A 53 5.61 -6.93 -48.93
CA LYS A 53 6.04 -7.89 -49.98
C LYS A 53 7.37 -8.57 -49.63
N TYR A 54 8.30 -7.82 -49.02
CA TYR A 54 9.61 -8.31 -48.58
C TYR A 54 9.91 -7.84 -47.15
N VAL A 55 10.35 -8.77 -46.30
CA VAL A 55 10.60 -8.51 -44.88
C VAL A 55 12.00 -7.92 -44.66
N ASN A 56 12.06 -6.74 -44.04
CA ASN A 56 13.32 -6.19 -43.54
C ASN A 56 13.59 -6.69 -42.11
N THR A 57 14.44 -7.70 -41.98
CA THR A 57 14.72 -8.36 -40.69
C THR A 57 15.35 -7.42 -39.65
N SER A 58 16.18 -6.46 -40.07
CA SER A 58 16.81 -5.48 -39.16
C SER A 58 15.76 -4.55 -38.52
N LYS A 59 14.80 -4.09 -39.32
CA LYS A 59 13.69 -3.27 -38.83
C LYS A 59 12.78 -4.06 -37.88
N VAL A 60 12.47 -5.32 -38.21
CA VAL A 60 11.70 -6.21 -37.34
C VAL A 60 12.39 -6.42 -36.00
N ARG A 61 13.70 -6.72 -35.98
CA ARG A 61 14.47 -6.87 -34.74
C ARG A 61 14.45 -5.62 -33.86
N THR A 62 14.48 -4.44 -34.48
CA THR A 62 14.38 -3.17 -33.74
C THR A 62 13.05 -3.05 -33.01
N HIS A 63 11.93 -3.38 -33.67
CA HIS A 63 10.60 -3.35 -33.04
C HIS A 63 10.41 -4.47 -32.02
N GLN A 64 10.94 -5.67 -32.28
CA GLN A 64 10.94 -6.77 -31.30
C GLN A 64 11.68 -6.39 -30.00
N ARG A 65 12.85 -5.75 -30.11
CA ARG A 65 13.60 -5.28 -28.93
C ARG A 65 12.78 -4.25 -28.13
N LYS A 66 12.17 -3.28 -28.81
CA LYS A 66 11.30 -2.27 -28.17
C LYS A 66 10.06 -2.91 -27.54
N PHE A 67 9.46 -3.89 -28.19
CA PHE A 67 8.33 -4.67 -27.65
C PHE A 67 8.71 -5.38 -26.36
N LEU A 68 9.83 -6.09 -26.33
CA LEU A 68 10.32 -6.78 -25.13
C LEU A 68 10.62 -5.79 -23.99
N GLN A 69 11.22 -4.64 -24.31
CA GLN A 69 11.45 -3.57 -23.33
C GLN A 69 10.13 -3.02 -22.76
N ALA A 70 9.10 -2.84 -23.60
CA ALA A 70 7.79 -2.38 -23.17
C ALA A 70 7.08 -3.41 -22.27
N ILE A 71 7.14 -4.70 -22.62
CA ILE A 71 6.61 -5.80 -21.79
C ILE A 71 7.32 -5.86 -20.44
N HIS A 72 8.66 -5.77 -20.43
CA HIS A 72 9.42 -5.76 -19.19
C HIS A 72 9.05 -4.55 -18.31
N SER A 73 8.96 -3.36 -18.92
CA SER A 73 8.55 -2.14 -18.22
C SER A 73 7.14 -2.27 -17.64
N LEU A 74 6.19 -2.82 -18.39
CA LEU A 74 4.81 -3.04 -17.95
C LEU A 74 4.76 -3.98 -16.74
N ARG A 75 5.50 -5.10 -16.78
CA ARG A 75 5.60 -6.05 -15.67
C ARG A 75 6.21 -5.41 -14.43
N LYS A 76 7.28 -4.64 -14.59
CA LYS A 76 7.94 -3.94 -13.48
C LYS A 76 6.99 -2.94 -12.81
N VAL A 77 6.31 -2.09 -13.59
CA VAL A 77 5.35 -1.11 -13.05
C VAL A 77 4.21 -1.80 -12.32
N LYS A 78 3.69 -2.93 -12.84
CA LYS A 78 2.64 -3.71 -12.17
C LYS A 78 3.10 -4.29 -10.83
N LEU A 79 4.34 -4.76 -10.74
CA LEU A 79 4.92 -5.23 -9.48
C LEU A 79 5.10 -4.08 -8.48
N ASP A 80 5.59 -2.93 -8.93
CA ASP A 80 5.77 -1.75 -8.09
C ASP A 80 4.41 -1.22 -7.57
N GLN A 81 3.35 -1.28 -8.39
CA GLN A 81 2.00 -0.92 -7.97
C GLN A 81 1.46 -1.88 -6.90
N ARG A 82 1.67 -3.20 -7.05
CA ARG A 82 1.29 -4.18 -6.01
C ARG A 82 1.98 -3.89 -4.68
N LYS A 83 3.29 -3.64 -4.70
CA LYS A 83 4.05 -3.28 -3.48
C LYS A 83 3.50 -2.02 -2.80
N LEU A 84 3.15 -1.01 -3.58
CA LEU A 84 2.57 0.23 -3.05
C LEU A 84 1.22 -0.05 -2.38
N THR A 85 0.35 -0.86 -3.01
CA THR A 85 -0.94 -1.26 -2.45
C THR A 85 -0.78 -2.06 -1.15
N ASP A 86 0.12 -3.04 -1.12
CA ASP A 86 0.37 -3.86 0.06
C ASP A 86 0.85 -3.00 1.25
N ASN A 87 1.70 -2.00 1.00
CA ASN A 87 2.13 -1.04 2.02
C ASN A 87 0.99 -0.18 2.55
N VAL A 88 0.04 0.24 1.69
CA VAL A 88 -1.14 1.01 2.11
C VAL A 88 -2.08 0.15 2.96
N ASN A 89 -2.28 -1.10 2.58
CA ASN A 89 -3.12 -2.04 3.34
C ASN A 89 -2.55 -2.30 4.74
N ALA A 90 -1.24 -2.51 4.86
CA ALA A 90 -0.59 -2.70 6.16
C ALA A 90 -0.84 -1.53 7.13
N VAL A 91 -0.79 -0.28 6.65
CA VAL A 91 -1.07 0.91 7.48
C VAL A 91 -2.55 0.97 7.88
N SER A 92 -3.46 0.60 6.98
CA SER A 92 -4.90 0.54 7.26
C SER A 92 -5.23 -0.51 8.33
N ASP A 93 -4.58 -1.67 8.26
CA ASP A 93 -4.77 -2.76 9.22
C ASP A 93 -4.28 -2.37 10.62
N ILE A 94 -3.15 -1.66 10.72
CA ILE A 94 -2.67 -1.11 12.00
C ILE A 94 -3.67 -0.10 12.58
N ALA A 95 -4.25 0.77 11.75
CA ALA A 95 -5.24 1.74 12.22
C ALA A 95 -6.53 1.06 12.73
N ARG A 96 -6.96 -0.02 12.08
CA ARG A 96 -8.09 -0.85 12.53
C ARG A 96 -7.78 -1.53 13.87
N LEU A 97 -6.61 -2.15 14.00
CA LEU A 97 -6.16 -2.74 15.26
C LEU A 97 -6.13 -1.71 16.39
N GLN A 98 -5.61 -0.51 16.14
CA GLN A 98 -5.59 0.56 17.13
C GLN A 98 -7.01 0.94 17.61
N SER A 99 -7.98 0.98 16.69
CA SER A 99 -9.37 1.28 17.03
C SER A 99 -9.99 0.17 17.88
N SER A 100 -9.79 -1.11 17.49
CA SER A 100 -10.28 -2.25 18.27
C SER A 100 -9.65 -2.33 19.67
N VAL A 101 -8.35 -2.05 19.79
CA VAL A 101 -7.67 -2.00 21.09
C VAL A 101 -8.26 -0.91 21.96
N TYR A 102 -8.54 0.27 21.40
CA TYR A 102 -9.18 1.34 22.15
C TYR A 102 -10.55 0.92 22.71
N ASP A 103 -11.38 0.27 21.90
CA ASP A 103 -12.69 -0.21 22.32
C ASP A 103 -12.59 -1.26 23.45
N ILE A 104 -11.65 -2.19 23.34
CA ILE A 104 -11.39 -3.20 24.38
C ILE A 104 -10.96 -2.54 25.70
N VAL A 105 -10.05 -1.57 25.63
CA VAL A 105 -9.58 -0.84 26.82
C VAL A 105 -10.71 -0.05 27.46
N ALA A 106 -11.56 0.61 26.65
CA ALA A 106 -12.72 1.34 27.16
C ALA A 106 -13.71 0.41 27.89
N GLN A 107 -13.99 -0.76 27.32
CA GLN A 107 -14.83 -1.78 27.98
C GLN A 107 -14.19 -2.29 29.27
N MET A 108 -12.87 -2.51 29.28
CA MET A 108 -12.14 -2.94 30.47
C MET A 108 -12.27 -1.92 31.60
N LEU A 109 -12.13 -0.63 31.32
CA LEU A 109 -12.29 0.45 32.30
C LEU A 109 -13.73 0.51 32.84
N SER A 110 -14.73 0.34 31.99
CA SER A 110 -16.14 0.27 32.42
C SER A 110 -16.40 -0.91 33.35
N ASN A 111 -15.84 -2.09 33.02
CA ASN A 111 -15.95 -3.27 33.86
C ASN A 111 -15.22 -3.08 35.20
N GLN A 112 -14.05 -2.44 35.18
CA GLN A 112 -13.29 -2.10 36.39
C GLN A 112 -14.11 -1.21 37.32
N SER A 113 -14.73 -0.13 36.80
CA SER A 113 -15.59 0.75 37.60
C SER A 113 -16.78 -0.01 38.22
N THR A 114 -17.37 -0.94 37.47
CA THR A 114 -18.44 -1.80 37.99
C THR A 114 -17.95 -2.71 39.11
N LEU A 115 -16.75 -3.28 38.97
CA LEU A 115 -16.13 -4.12 40.00
C LEU A 115 -15.78 -3.31 41.25
N GLU A 116 -15.22 -2.11 41.11
CA GLU A 116 -14.92 -1.19 42.22
C GLU A 116 -16.19 -0.85 43.01
N THR A 117 -17.29 -0.57 42.31
CA THR A 117 -18.59 -0.30 42.95
C THR A 117 -19.09 -1.50 43.75
N LYS A 118 -19.01 -2.71 43.19
CA LYS A 118 -19.39 -3.94 43.89
C LYS A 118 -18.50 -4.21 45.10
N PHE A 119 -17.20 -3.92 44.99
CA PHE A 119 -16.25 -4.09 46.09
C PHE A 119 -16.60 -3.14 47.25
N HIS A 120 -16.95 -1.90 46.94
CA HIS A 120 -17.38 -0.93 47.94
C HIS A 120 -18.69 -1.32 48.63
N ASP A 121 -19.68 -1.85 47.90
CA ASP A 121 -20.92 -2.38 48.51
C ASP A 121 -20.63 -3.56 49.45
N LEU A 122 -19.75 -4.49 49.03
CA LEU A 122 -19.31 -5.60 49.88
C LEU A 122 -18.60 -5.11 51.13
N ASP A 123 -17.68 -4.16 51.00
CA ASP A 123 -16.94 -3.59 52.13
C ASP A 123 -17.90 -2.95 53.14
N THR A 124 -18.89 -2.20 52.65
CA THR A 124 -19.94 -1.60 53.49
C THR A 124 -20.75 -2.66 54.24
N ARG A 125 -21.14 -3.75 53.56
CA ARG A 125 -21.88 -4.86 54.19
C ARG A 125 -21.04 -5.58 55.24
N VAL A 126 -19.76 -5.80 54.98
CA VAL A 126 -18.85 -6.44 55.95
C VAL A 126 -18.69 -5.57 57.19
N MET A 127 -18.50 -4.26 57.03
CA MET A 127 -18.42 -3.32 58.16
C MET A 127 -19.71 -3.33 59.00
N ALA A 128 -20.88 -3.43 58.37
CA ALA A 128 -22.16 -3.51 59.07
C ALA A 128 -22.34 -4.80 59.90
N LEU A 129 -21.61 -5.88 59.58
CA LEU A 129 -21.61 -7.14 60.34
C LEU A 129 -20.60 -7.16 61.51
N GLN A 130 -19.72 -6.15 61.60
CA GLN A 130 -18.71 -6.02 62.64
C GLN A 130 -19.16 -5.13 63.82
N VAL A 131 -20.42 -4.69 63.82
CA VAL A 131 -21.11 -3.97 64.93
C VAL A 131 -22.12 -4.90 65.57
#